data_AF-A0A2V2W280-F1
#
_entry.id   AF-A0A2V2W280-F1
#
_cell.length_a   1.000
_cell.length_b   1.000
_cell.length_c   1.000
_cell.angle_alpha   90.00
_cell.angle_beta   90.00
_cell.angle_gamma   90.00
#
_symmetry.space_group_name_H-M   'P 1'
#
loop_
_entity.id
_entity.type
_entity.pdbx_description
1 polymer ?
#
loop_
_entity_poly.entity_id
_entity_poly.type
_entity_poly.pdbx_seq_one_letter_code
_entity_poly.pdbx_strand_id
1 'polypeptide(L)'
;MQLANLDEDQLFLLRHYSLWGAMWYHPVVASLLGLHHVEDGTGTLRQLLARCGVSAKLAQQPWGEIPDDVRVESLRLVHHELKQALKTRGSFVKWPTRIWCVARTTGYSVEVSTFDVCTLFTALLAKVPPGAMNTEEASEASMKEKLREFRREQFWRAHDVIDADPNSKLFVAAVQEAKMLQESVATATSALMQPGMIQSTKGIHYTQPGDPTNASTALETFGCPFRIAVLAEHMLFALTVERGLGKYTREVRPVLLSCPVSRLIGLNSQQKQKEEMIQSEEAFIVLFAHEGPTKEGLSPVLPVARWNECVTNTEDFLVPPLRDFIRRDTVIVDGRESTAHLGEMLHLRSLTAAL
;
A
#
# COMPACT_ATOMS: atom_id res chain seq x y z
N MET A 1 2.61 32.10 -2.64
CA MET A 1 1.82 30.86 -2.66
C MET A 1 0.36 31.26 -2.62
N GLN A 2 -0.46 30.69 -3.52
CA GLN A 2 -1.91 30.87 -3.51
C GLN A 2 -2.56 29.53 -3.15
N LEU A 3 -3.63 29.56 -2.37
CA LEU A 3 -4.45 28.40 -2.04
C LEU A 3 -5.79 28.51 -2.76
N ALA A 4 -6.25 27.41 -3.34
CA ALA A 4 -7.53 27.34 -4.01
C ALA A 4 -8.24 26.03 -3.64
N ASN A 5 -9.56 26.11 -3.57
CA ASN A 5 -10.39 24.90 -3.53
C ASN A 5 -10.53 24.36 -4.95
N LEU A 6 -10.42 23.05 -5.10
CA LEU A 6 -10.65 22.36 -6.37
C LEU A 6 -11.43 21.06 -6.17
N ASP A 7 -12.06 20.64 -7.25
CA ASP A 7 -12.48 19.25 -7.42
C ASP A 7 -11.26 18.43 -7.86
N GLU A 8 -10.69 17.70 -6.92
CA GLU A 8 -9.55 16.82 -7.15
C GLU A 8 -10.02 15.48 -7.72
N ASP A 9 -9.43 15.06 -8.84
CA ASP A 9 -9.62 13.72 -9.37
C ASP A 9 -8.77 12.76 -8.52
N GLN A 10 -9.41 11.81 -7.84
CA GLN A 10 -8.72 10.85 -6.96
C GLN A 10 -7.94 9.78 -7.75
N LEU A 11 -6.99 10.21 -8.58
CA LEU A 11 -6.08 9.36 -9.34
C LEU A 11 -4.65 9.61 -8.88
N PHE A 12 -3.80 8.59 -8.94
CA PHE A 12 -2.46 8.64 -8.37
C PHE A 12 -1.58 9.69 -9.07
N LEU A 13 -1.31 10.82 -8.39
CA LEU A 13 -0.43 11.90 -8.83
C LEU A 13 -0.69 12.36 -10.28
N LEU A 14 -1.96 12.45 -10.70
CA LEU A 14 -2.33 12.68 -12.10
C LEU A 14 -1.64 13.91 -12.70
N ARG A 15 -1.60 15.05 -11.99
CA ARG A 15 -0.94 16.29 -12.45
C ARG A 15 0.58 16.18 -12.57
N HIS A 16 1.19 15.20 -11.90
CA HIS A 16 2.64 15.01 -11.83
C HIS A 16 3.12 13.73 -12.54
N TYR A 17 2.22 13.06 -13.26
CA TYR A 17 2.53 11.84 -13.98
C TYR A 17 1.74 11.74 -15.29
N SER A 18 1.28 10.56 -15.66
CA SER A 18 0.51 10.27 -16.86
C SER A 18 -0.82 9.63 -16.47
N LEU A 19 -1.85 9.74 -17.31
CA LEU A 19 -3.15 9.11 -17.04
C LEU A 19 -3.01 7.58 -16.92
N TRP A 20 -2.17 6.97 -17.75
CA TRP A 20 -1.87 5.55 -17.69
C TRP A 20 -1.35 5.16 -16.31
N GLY A 21 -0.28 5.84 -15.85
CA GLY A 21 0.31 5.56 -14.55
C GLY A 21 -0.63 5.87 -13.39
N ALA A 22 -1.35 6.99 -13.48
CA ALA A 22 -2.30 7.40 -12.46
C ALA A 22 -3.44 6.40 -12.25
N MET A 23 -3.87 5.71 -13.32
CA MET A 23 -4.84 4.61 -13.23
C MET A 23 -4.20 3.29 -12.82
N TRP A 24 -3.01 2.99 -13.34
CA TRP A 24 -2.30 1.72 -13.09
C TRP A 24 -1.89 1.54 -11.63
N TYR A 25 -1.47 2.62 -10.98
CA TYR A 25 -0.94 2.58 -9.62
C TYR A 25 -1.94 3.00 -8.54
N HIS A 26 -3.15 3.43 -8.92
CA HIS A 26 -4.17 3.76 -7.94
C HIS A 26 -4.82 2.47 -7.40
N PRO A 27 -4.80 2.19 -6.08
CA PRO A 27 -5.15 0.88 -5.51
C PRO A 27 -6.57 0.43 -5.87
N VAL A 28 -7.56 1.32 -5.79
CA VAL A 28 -8.96 1.00 -6.14
C VAL A 28 -9.11 0.75 -7.64
N VAL A 29 -8.67 1.68 -8.50
CA VAL A 29 -8.78 1.56 -9.96
C VAL A 29 -8.06 0.32 -10.48
N ALA A 30 -6.83 0.09 -10.04
CA ALA A 30 -6.04 -1.08 -10.41
C ALA A 30 -6.75 -2.39 -10.03
N SER A 31 -7.35 -2.43 -8.84
CA SER A 31 -8.13 -3.59 -8.39
C SER A 31 -9.39 -3.81 -9.20
N LEU A 32 -10.19 -2.75 -9.46
CA LEU A 32 -11.44 -2.86 -10.24
C LEU A 32 -11.21 -3.39 -11.66
N LEU A 33 -10.11 -2.94 -12.27
CA LEU A 33 -9.72 -3.32 -13.63
C LEU A 33 -8.88 -4.61 -13.68
N GLY A 34 -8.52 -5.20 -12.53
CA GLY A 34 -7.72 -6.43 -12.47
C GLY A 34 -6.30 -6.25 -13.00
N LEU A 35 -5.69 -5.08 -12.82
CA LEU A 35 -4.38 -4.74 -13.40
C LEU A 35 -3.20 -5.53 -12.81
N HIS A 36 -3.42 -6.21 -11.68
CA HIS A 36 -2.44 -7.12 -11.09
C HIS A 36 -2.18 -8.36 -11.97
N HIS A 37 -3.09 -8.72 -12.88
CA HIS A 37 -2.82 -9.65 -13.98
C HIS A 37 -2.12 -8.89 -15.11
N VAL A 38 -0.80 -8.74 -15.05
CA VAL A 38 -0.07 -7.73 -15.87
C VAL A 38 -0.37 -7.82 -17.38
N GLU A 39 -0.42 -9.03 -17.94
CA GLU A 39 -0.69 -9.26 -19.37
C GLU A 39 -2.12 -8.85 -19.75
N ASP A 40 -3.13 -9.40 -19.06
CA ASP A 40 -4.54 -9.11 -19.29
C ASP A 40 -4.94 -7.68 -18.90
N GLY A 41 -4.33 -7.16 -17.84
CA GLY A 41 -4.54 -5.83 -17.28
C GLY A 41 -4.12 -4.74 -18.25
N THR A 42 -2.99 -4.94 -18.95
CA THR A 42 -2.55 -4.03 -20.02
C THR A 42 -3.59 -3.95 -21.14
N GLY A 43 -4.14 -5.09 -21.57
CA GLY A 43 -5.21 -5.13 -22.56
C GLY A 43 -6.49 -4.44 -22.07
N THR A 44 -6.88 -4.71 -20.83
CA THR A 44 -8.08 -4.14 -20.19
C THR A 44 -8.00 -2.62 -20.10
N LEU A 45 -6.86 -2.07 -19.65
CA LEU A 45 -6.68 -0.63 -19.55
C LEU A 45 -6.68 0.04 -20.94
N ARG A 46 -6.00 -0.57 -21.94
CA ARG A 46 -6.04 -0.08 -23.33
C ARG A 46 -7.47 -0.03 -23.87
N GLN A 47 -8.26 -1.07 -23.63
CA GLN A 47 -9.65 -1.13 -24.10
C GLN A 47 -10.54 -0.09 -23.40
N LEU A 48 -10.34 0.15 -22.10
CA LEU A 48 -11.07 1.20 -21.38
C LEU A 48 -10.70 2.59 -21.92
N LEU A 49 -9.41 2.89 -22.07
CA LEU A 49 -8.94 4.17 -22.60
C LEU A 49 -9.42 4.41 -24.04
N ALA A 50 -9.43 3.37 -24.88
CA ALA A 50 -9.95 3.47 -26.25
C ALA A 50 -11.45 3.85 -26.28
N ARG A 51 -12.26 3.33 -25.34
CA ARG A 51 -13.68 3.76 -25.19
C ARG A 51 -13.82 5.20 -24.74
N CYS A 52 -12.79 5.75 -24.09
CA CYS A 52 -12.71 7.16 -23.70
C CYS A 52 -12.09 8.04 -24.80
N GLY A 53 -11.79 7.51 -25.98
CA GLY A 53 -11.12 8.25 -27.06
C GLY A 53 -9.63 8.54 -26.81
N VAL A 54 -9.02 7.91 -25.80
CA VAL A 54 -7.62 8.13 -25.42
C VAL A 54 -6.75 6.99 -25.94
N SER A 55 -5.79 7.31 -26.81
CA SER A 55 -4.79 6.32 -27.24
C SER A 55 -3.81 5.99 -26.11
N ALA A 56 -3.24 4.78 -26.10
CA ALA A 56 -2.21 4.40 -25.13
C ALA A 56 -1.01 5.37 -25.14
N LYS A 57 -0.62 5.86 -26.33
CA LYS A 57 0.45 6.84 -26.49
C LYS A 57 0.11 8.16 -25.79
N LEU A 58 -1.11 8.67 -25.97
CA LEU A 58 -1.56 9.89 -25.31
C LEU A 58 -1.66 9.69 -23.78
N ALA A 59 -2.19 8.56 -23.33
CA ALA A 59 -2.32 8.27 -21.90
C ALA A 59 -0.97 8.15 -21.16
N GLN A 60 0.11 7.83 -21.89
CA GLN A 60 1.47 7.71 -21.33
C GLN A 60 2.24 9.04 -21.32
N GLN A 61 1.75 10.08 -22.01
CA GLN A 61 2.36 11.41 -21.97
C GLN A 61 2.16 12.07 -20.59
N PRO A 62 3.05 13.00 -20.20
CA PRO A 62 2.83 13.82 -19.01
C PRO A 62 1.48 14.53 -19.10
N TRP A 63 0.61 14.27 -18.13
CA TRP A 63 -0.77 14.78 -18.16
C TRP A 63 -0.80 16.30 -18.09
N GLY A 64 0.21 16.93 -17.50
CA GLY A 64 0.37 18.38 -17.48
C GLY A 64 0.57 19.02 -18.86
N GLU A 65 1.05 18.26 -19.85
CA GLU A 65 1.43 18.77 -21.18
C GLU A 65 0.33 18.61 -22.24
N ILE A 66 -0.75 17.89 -21.91
CA ILE A 66 -1.87 17.64 -22.84
C ILE A 66 -2.82 18.86 -22.85
N PRO A 67 -3.36 19.27 -24.02
CA PRO A 67 -4.34 20.36 -24.12
C PRO A 67 -5.56 20.20 -23.19
N ASP A 68 -5.99 21.29 -22.57
CA ASP A 68 -7.05 21.30 -21.54
C ASP A 68 -8.38 20.71 -22.00
N ASP A 69 -8.81 21.03 -23.22
CA ASP A 69 -10.03 20.52 -23.84
C ASP A 69 -10.00 18.99 -23.94
N VAL A 70 -8.87 18.44 -24.38
CA VAL A 70 -8.65 16.99 -24.46
C VAL A 70 -8.64 16.36 -23.07
N ARG A 71 -7.98 16.99 -22.09
CA ARG A 71 -7.89 16.47 -20.71
C ARG A 71 -9.24 16.40 -20.04
N VAL A 72 -10.02 17.48 -20.10
CA VAL A 72 -11.33 17.57 -19.44
C VAL A 72 -12.29 16.54 -20.01
N GLU A 73 -12.36 16.41 -21.34
CA GLU A 73 -13.28 15.45 -21.97
C GLU A 73 -12.83 14.00 -21.72
N SER A 74 -11.53 13.71 -21.84
CA SER A 74 -10.97 12.39 -21.54
C SER A 74 -11.25 11.95 -20.11
N LEU A 75 -11.02 12.83 -19.13
CA LEU A 75 -11.31 12.54 -17.71
C LEU A 75 -12.79 12.33 -17.47
N ARG A 76 -13.66 13.12 -18.08
CA ARG A 76 -15.11 12.95 -17.98
C ARG A 76 -15.54 11.54 -18.40
N LEU A 77 -15.00 11.04 -19.52
CA LEU A 77 -15.28 9.70 -20.04
C LEU A 77 -14.66 8.60 -19.17
N VAL A 78 -13.42 8.78 -18.72
CA VAL A 78 -12.74 7.84 -17.79
C VAL A 78 -13.54 7.71 -16.49
N HIS A 79 -13.99 8.82 -15.90
CA HIS A 79 -14.81 8.80 -14.70
C HIS A 79 -16.15 8.11 -14.92
N HIS A 80 -16.76 8.27 -16.09
CA HIS A 80 -17.97 7.54 -16.45
C HIS A 80 -17.73 6.02 -16.44
N GLU A 81 -16.67 5.55 -17.12
CA GLU A 81 -16.30 4.13 -17.17
C GLU A 81 -15.95 3.56 -15.80
N LEU A 82 -15.15 4.28 -15.00
CA LEU A 82 -14.79 3.86 -13.65
C LEU A 82 -16.01 3.78 -12.73
N LYS A 83 -16.97 4.70 -12.87
CA LYS A 83 -18.24 4.64 -12.13
C LYS A 83 -19.07 3.41 -12.48
N GLN A 84 -19.05 2.96 -13.73
CA GLN A 84 -19.72 1.70 -14.13
C GLN A 84 -18.97 0.47 -13.59
N ALA A 85 -17.63 0.48 -13.64
CA ALA A 85 -16.81 -0.58 -13.06
C ALA A 85 -17.04 -0.71 -11.54
N LEU A 86 -17.11 0.42 -10.83
CA LEU A 86 -17.42 0.45 -9.40
C LEU A 86 -18.78 -0.17 -9.09
N LYS A 87 -19.83 0.21 -9.82
CA LYS A 87 -21.18 -0.34 -9.62
C LYS A 87 -21.23 -1.86 -9.79
N THR A 88 -20.42 -2.41 -10.68
CA THR A 88 -20.47 -3.83 -11.04
C THR A 88 -19.51 -4.70 -10.24
N ARG A 89 -18.36 -4.16 -9.81
CA ARG A 89 -17.27 -4.90 -9.16
C ARG A 89 -16.87 -4.40 -7.78
N GLY A 90 -17.17 -3.16 -7.43
CA GLY A 90 -16.62 -2.47 -6.25
C GLY A 90 -17.64 -1.72 -5.42
N SER A 91 -18.88 -2.20 -5.32
CA SER A 91 -19.96 -1.53 -4.58
C SER A 91 -19.68 -1.32 -3.09
N PHE A 92 -18.71 -2.05 -2.52
CA PHE A 92 -18.23 -1.91 -1.14
C PHE A 92 -17.34 -0.67 -0.93
N VAL A 93 -16.75 -0.12 -2.00
CA VAL A 93 -15.90 1.07 -1.93
C VAL A 93 -16.76 2.32 -2.12
N LYS A 94 -16.74 3.22 -1.13
CA LYS A 94 -17.29 4.57 -1.30
C LYS A 94 -16.36 5.36 -2.22
N TRP A 95 -16.71 5.44 -3.51
CA TRP A 95 -15.87 6.11 -4.50
C TRP A 95 -16.57 7.33 -5.12
N PRO A 96 -16.45 8.51 -4.50
CA PRO A 96 -16.63 9.76 -5.22
C PRO A 96 -15.35 9.99 -6.01
N THR A 97 -15.40 9.75 -7.33
CA THR A 97 -14.26 9.94 -8.25
C THR A 97 -13.60 11.32 -8.17
N ARG A 98 -14.31 12.29 -7.58
CA ARG A 98 -13.85 13.64 -7.29
C ARG A 98 -14.08 13.97 -5.82
N ILE A 99 -13.09 14.57 -5.19
CA ILE A 99 -13.22 15.12 -3.84
C ILE A 99 -12.92 16.60 -3.83
N TRP A 100 -13.55 17.30 -2.90
CA TRP A 100 -13.17 18.68 -2.61
C TRP A 100 -11.84 18.67 -1.87
N CYS A 101 -10.85 19.31 -2.46
CA CYS A 101 -9.50 19.39 -1.92
C CYS A 101 -9.01 20.84 -1.95
N VAL A 102 -7.99 21.12 -1.15
CA VAL A 102 -7.21 22.35 -1.24
C VAL A 102 -5.95 22.05 -2.04
N ALA A 103 -5.68 22.85 -3.06
CA ALA A 103 -4.36 22.88 -3.70
C ALA A 103 -3.67 24.20 -3.47
N ARG A 104 -2.34 24.13 -3.60
CA ARG A 104 -1.49 25.29 -3.68
C ARG A 104 -0.91 25.44 -5.07
N THR A 105 -0.68 26.70 -5.43
CA THR A 105 0.04 27.07 -6.64
C THR A 105 1.18 28.02 -6.26
N THR A 106 2.35 27.79 -6.84
CA THR A 106 3.57 28.57 -6.58
C THR A 106 4.09 29.16 -7.88
N GLY A 107 3.86 30.48 -8.08
CA GLY A 107 4.22 31.14 -9.34
C GLY A 107 3.50 30.52 -10.54
N TYR A 108 4.26 30.15 -11.57
CA TYR A 108 3.77 29.47 -12.78
C TYR A 108 3.90 27.93 -12.70
N SER A 109 4.16 27.38 -11.51
CA SER A 109 4.30 25.93 -11.32
C SER A 109 2.95 25.22 -11.32
N VAL A 110 3.00 23.91 -11.61
CA VAL A 110 1.85 23.01 -11.57
C VAL A 110 1.21 23.03 -10.17
N GLU A 111 -0.12 22.99 -10.12
CA GLU A 111 -0.86 22.90 -8.86
C GLU A 111 -0.52 21.61 -8.11
N VAL A 112 -0.41 21.71 -6.79
CA VAL A 112 -0.19 20.57 -5.89
C VAL A 112 -1.32 20.50 -4.90
N SER A 113 -2.08 19.42 -4.92
CA SER A 113 -3.19 19.21 -4.00
C SER A 113 -2.73 18.64 -2.66
N THR A 114 -3.60 18.72 -1.66
CA THR A 114 -3.38 18.02 -0.38
C THR A 114 -3.29 16.50 -0.60
N PHE A 115 -4.02 15.96 -1.58
CA PHE A 115 -3.95 14.54 -1.95
C PHE A 115 -2.56 14.16 -2.50
N ASP A 116 -2.00 15.00 -3.37
CA ASP A 116 -0.64 14.81 -3.89
C ASP A 116 0.38 14.85 -2.76
N VAL A 117 0.32 15.86 -1.87
CA VAL A 117 1.23 15.98 -0.73
C VAL A 117 1.15 14.75 0.19
N CYS A 118 -0.05 14.28 0.55
CA CYS A 118 -0.21 13.08 1.38
C CYS A 118 0.40 11.83 0.73
N THR A 119 0.25 11.71 -0.59
CA THR A 119 0.82 10.61 -1.37
C THR A 119 2.35 10.65 -1.35
N LEU A 120 2.95 11.82 -1.57
CA LEU A 120 4.40 12.01 -1.51
C LEU A 120 4.96 11.81 -0.10
N PHE A 121 4.25 12.30 0.91
CA PHE A 121 4.62 12.16 2.31
C PHE A 121 4.69 10.69 2.71
N THR A 122 3.66 9.91 2.36
CA THR A 122 3.62 8.46 2.58
C THR A 122 4.78 7.75 1.89
N ALA A 123 5.08 8.12 0.64
CA ALA A 123 6.17 7.52 -0.12
C ALA A 123 7.54 7.72 0.53
N LEU A 124 7.81 8.92 1.03
CA LEU A 124 9.07 9.23 1.71
C LEU A 124 9.22 8.48 3.04
N LEU A 125 8.16 8.37 3.83
CA LEU A 125 8.18 7.56 5.06
C LEU A 125 8.37 6.05 4.77
N ALA A 126 7.81 5.58 3.66
CA ALA A 126 7.91 4.19 3.20
C ALA A 126 9.20 3.87 2.44
N LYS A 127 10.14 4.82 2.35
CA LYS A 127 11.40 4.63 1.61
C LYS A 127 12.22 3.48 2.20
N VAL A 128 12.84 2.71 1.32
CA VAL A 128 13.71 1.59 1.68
C VAL A 128 15.08 2.13 2.09
N PRO A 129 15.65 1.73 3.24
CA PRO A 129 17.01 2.11 3.61
C PRO A 129 18.04 1.62 2.57
N PRO A 130 19.10 2.40 2.27
CA PRO A 130 20.16 1.95 1.39
C PRO A 130 20.84 0.68 1.91
N GLY A 131 21.09 -0.30 1.03
CA GLY A 131 21.76 -1.56 1.40
C GLY A 131 23.17 -1.38 1.99
N ALA A 132 23.84 -0.27 1.67
CA ALA A 132 25.15 0.10 2.24
C ALA A 132 25.14 0.39 3.76
N MET A 133 23.96 0.46 4.40
CA MET A 133 23.86 0.52 5.85
C MET A 133 24.26 -0.79 6.55
N ASN A 134 24.42 -1.88 5.77
CA ASN A 134 24.72 -3.25 6.24
C ASN A 134 26.21 -3.60 6.13
N THR A 135 27.11 -2.70 6.51
CA THR A 135 28.55 -3.01 6.56
C THR A 135 28.85 -3.98 7.70
N GLU A 136 29.62 -5.04 7.40
CA GLU A 136 29.89 -6.23 8.23
C GLU A 136 30.49 -5.98 9.63
N GLU A 137 30.89 -4.74 9.95
CA GLU A 137 31.54 -4.37 11.24
C GLU A 137 30.63 -3.59 12.21
N ALA A 138 29.36 -3.32 11.86
CA ALA A 138 28.47 -2.53 12.71
C ALA A 138 27.78 -3.40 13.77
N SER A 139 27.85 -3.00 15.05
CA SER A 139 27.03 -3.63 16.12
C SER A 139 25.53 -3.42 15.85
N GLU A 140 24.68 -4.30 16.38
CA GLU A 140 23.21 -4.18 16.26
C GLU A 140 22.70 -2.81 16.74
N ALA A 141 23.28 -2.29 17.83
CA ALA A 141 22.96 -0.96 18.35
C ALA A 141 23.33 0.17 17.36
N SER A 142 24.49 0.07 16.70
CA SER A 142 24.93 1.04 15.68
C SER A 142 23.99 1.03 14.47
N MET A 143 23.56 -0.16 14.03
CA MET A 143 22.60 -0.31 12.94
C MET A 143 21.21 0.26 13.29
N LYS A 144 20.71 0.01 14.51
CA LYS A 144 19.45 0.59 14.99
C LYS A 144 19.50 2.12 15.00
N GLU A 145 20.61 2.71 15.42
CA GLU A 145 20.78 4.17 15.40
C GLU A 145 20.84 4.70 13.97
N LYS A 146 21.62 4.10 13.05
CA LYS A 146 21.62 4.49 11.63
C LYS A 146 20.24 4.43 10.99
N LEU A 147 19.46 3.38 11.27
CA LEU A 147 18.09 3.25 10.78
C LEU A 147 17.20 4.35 11.35
N ARG A 148 17.33 4.66 12.65
CA ARG A 148 16.61 5.77 13.30
C ARG A 148 16.94 7.11 12.66
N GLU A 149 18.22 7.38 12.40
CA GLU A 149 18.67 8.61 11.74
C GLU A 149 18.13 8.70 10.31
N PHE A 150 18.16 7.61 9.55
CA PHE A 150 17.56 7.54 8.22
C PHE A 150 16.08 7.86 8.25
N ARG A 151 15.32 7.27 9.19
CA ARG A 151 13.87 7.53 9.33
C ARG A 151 13.61 8.98 9.75
N ARG A 152 14.45 9.56 10.62
CA ARG A 152 14.39 10.98 10.98
C ARG A 152 14.64 11.88 9.77
N GLU A 153 15.62 11.55 8.93
CA GLU A 153 15.88 12.28 7.68
C GLU A 153 14.66 12.20 6.74
N GLN A 154 14.08 11.00 6.56
CA GLN A 154 12.91 10.85 5.70
C GLN A 154 11.69 11.62 6.21
N PHE A 155 11.52 11.73 7.53
CA PHE A 155 10.46 12.57 8.12
C PHE A 155 10.64 14.04 7.74
N TRP A 156 11.85 14.60 7.90
CA TRP A 156 12.11 16.00 7.54
C TRP A 156 11.99 16.24 6.04
N ARG A 157 12.44 15.30 5.20
CA ARG A 157 12.20 15.36 3.75
C ARG A 157 10.71 15.36 3.41
N ALA A 158 9.90 14.57 4.12
CA ALA A 158 8.46 14.53 3.92
C ALA A 158 7.79 15.84 4.35
N HIS A 159 8.23 16.43 5.47
CA HIS A 159 7.82 17.76 5.91
C HIS A 159 8.15 18.83 4.84
N ASP A 160 9.38 18.83 4.31
CA ASP A 160 9.83 19.86 3.37
C ASP A 160 9.08 19.82 2.02
N VAL A 161 8.54 18.66 1.63
CA VAL A 161 7.70 18.53 0.42
C VAL A 161 6.40 19.33 0.50
N ILE A 162 5.89 19.59 1.71
CA ILE A 162 4.64 20.34 1.90
C ILE A 162 4.72 21.70 1.22
N ASP A 163 5.84 22.40 1.34
CA ASP A 163 6.05 23.75 0.79
C ASP A 163 7.01 23.79 -0.43
N ALA A 164 7.57 22.66 -0.83
CA ALA A 164 8.52 22.60 -1.95
C ALA A 164 7.91 23.11 -3.27
N ASP A 165 8.69 23.85 -4.05
CA ASP A 165 8.31 24.19 -5.44
C ASP A 165 8.17 22.89 -6.26
N PRO A 166 7.08 22.69 -7.01
CA PRO A 166 6.89 21.53 -7.89
C PRO A 166 8.03 21.30 -8.88
N ASN A 167 8.72 22.37 -9.29
CA ASN A 167 9.86 22.31 -10.19
C ASN A 167 11.20 22.08 -9.47
N SER A 168 11.21 22.08 -8.13
CA SER A 168 12.41 21.82 -7.36
C SER A 168 12.85 20.35 -7.50
N LYS A 169 14.16 20.14 -7.42
CA LYS A 169 14.74 18.78 -7.41
C LYS A 169 14.21 17.93 -6.26
N LEU A 170 13.90 18.54 -5.12
CA LEU A 170 13.34 17.86 -3.95
C LEU A 170 11.95 17.29 -4.24
N PHE A 171 11.07 18.09 -4.83
CA PHE A 171 9.71 17.66 -5.19
C PHE A 171 9.75 16.58 -6.29
N VAL A 172 10.55 16.78 -7.34
CA VAL A 172 10.71 15.78 -8.42
C VAL A 172 11.23 14.45 -7.86
N ALA A 173 12.20 14.48 -6.93
CA ALA A 173 12.69 13.28 -6.28
C ALA A 173 11.58 12.59 -5.46
N ALA A 174 10.76 13.34 -4.72
CA ALA A 174 9.64 12.77 -3.96
C ALA A 174 8.60 12.09 -4.88
N VAL A 175 8.27 12.70 -6.02
CA VAL A 175 7.39 12.11 -7.04
C VAL A 175 7.98 10.80 -7.57
N GLN A 176 9.29 10.76 -7.82
CA GLN A 176 9.96 9.54 -8.25
C GLN A 176 9.93 8.44 -7.18
N GLU A 177 10.12 8.78 -5.91
CA GLU A 177 9.99 7.82 -4.81
C GLU A 177 8.57 7.25 -4.70
N ALA A 178 7.54 8.08 -4.88
CA ALA A 178 6.16 7.62 -4.90
C ALA A 178 5.88 6.64 -6.05
N LYS A 179 6.45 6.91 -7.24
CA LYS A 179 6.36 5.99 -8.39
C LYS A 179 7.02 4.65 -8.08
N MET A 180 8.26 4.66 -7.61
CA MET A 180 9.00 3.43 -7.28
C MET A 180 8.31 2.61 -6.18
N LEU A 181 7.70 3.28 -5.18
CA LEU A 181 6.88 2.61 -4.19
C LEU A 181 5.71 1.87 -4.83
N GLN A 182 4.90 2.55 -5.66
CA GLN A 182 3.73 1.93 -6.26
C GLN A 182 4.06 0.86 -7.30
N GLU A 183 5.16 1.01 -8.03
CA GLU A 183 5.71 -0.05 -8.91
C GLU A 183 6.05 -1.31 -8.11
N SER A 184 6.70 -1.13 -6.95
CA SER A 184 7.02 -2.24 -6.05
C SER A 184 5.76 -2.88 -5.48
N VAL A 185 4.77 -2.08 -5.10
CA VAL A 185 3.47 -2.55 -4.59
C VAL A 185 2.73 -3.34 -5.67
N ALA A 186 2.61 -2.81 -6.88
CA ALA A 186 1.95 -3.50 -7.99
C ALA A 186 2.62 -4.85 -8.30
N THR A 187 3.96 -4.87 -8.35
CA THR A 187 4.73 -6.11 -8.56
C THR A 187 4.52 -7.12 -7.43
N ALA A 188 4.56 -6.65 -6.18
CA ALA A 188 4.30 -7.49 -5.00
C ALA A 188 2.87 -8.03 -4.98
N THR A 189 1.87 -7.20 -5.33
CA THR A 189 0.48 -7.63 -5.48
C THR A 189 0.35 -8.71 -6.55
N SER A 190 0.94 -8.52 -7.74
CA SER A 190 0.93 -9.54 -8.80
C SER A 190 1.55 -10.88 -8.35
N ALA A 191 2.65 -10.82 -7.58
CA ALA A 191 3.30 -12.01 -7.03
C ALA A 191 2.43 -12.70 -5.96
N LEU A 192 1.84 -11.93 -5.05
CA LEU A 192 0.97 -12.47 -3.98
C LEU A 192 -0.37 -12.97 -4.49
N MET A 193 -0.87 -12.44 -5.59
CA MET A 193 -2.13 -12.89 -6.21
C MET A 193 -1.97 -14.21 -6.98
N GLN A 194 -0.76 -14.76 -7.09
CA GLN A 194 -0.56 -16.09 -7.67
C GLN A 194 -1.19 -17.20 -6.81
N PRO A 195 -1.66 -18.30 -7.41
CA PRO A 195 -2.27 -19.40 -6.67
C PRO A 195 -1.37 -19.94 -5.55
N GLY A 196 -1.92 -20.11 -4.34
CA GLY A 196 -1.22 -20.69 -3.19
C GLY A 196 -0.43 -19.70 -2.31
N MET A 197 -0.27 -18.46 -2.75
CA MET A 197 0.52 -17.44 -2.01
C MET A 197 -0.25 -16.77 -0.87
N ILE A 198 -1.59 -16.78 -0.93
CA ILE A 198 -2.47 -16.19 0.07
C ILE A 198 -3.38 -17.26 0.65
N GLN A 199 -3.35 -17.39 1.96
CA GLN A 199 -4.29 -18.21 2.70
C GLN A 199 -5.56 -17.42 2.94
N SER A 200 -6.65 -17.83 2.29
CA SER A 200 -7.94 -17.17 2.39
C SER A 200 -8.89 -18.01 3.24
N THR A 201 -9.15 -17.57 4.47
CA THR A 201 -10.12 -18.22 5.37
C THR A 201 -11.51 -17.62 5.21
N LYS A 202 -12.51 -18.10 5.97
CA LYS A 202 -13.86 -17.51 5.97
C LYS A 202 -13.89 -16.05 6.45
N GLY A 203 -12.99 -15.65 7.34
CA GLY A 203 -13.02 -14.33 7.97
C GLY A 203 -11.83 -13.42 7.72
N ILE A 204 -10.65 -13.95 7.38
CA ILE A 204 -9.46 -13.15 7.06
C ILE A 204 -8.69 -13.69 5.86
N HIS A 205 -7.97 -12.81 5.18
CA HIS A 205 -6.87 -13.15 4.29
C HIS A 205 -5.56 -13.03 5.05
N TYR A 206 -4.68 -14.01 4.92
CA TYR A 206 -3.36 -13.99 5.55
C TYR A 206 -2.28 -14.39 4.55
N THR A 207 -1.15 -13.68 4.58
CA THR A 207 0.05 -14.05 3.85
C THR A 207 1.29 -13.47 4.53
N GLN A 208 2.43 -14.11 4.29
CA GLN A 208 3.74 -13.68 4.75
C GLN A 208 4.59 -13.31 3.51
N PRO A 209 4.59 -12.04 3.06
CA PRO A 209 5.29 -11.63 1.85
C PRO A 209 6.78 -12.03 1.84
N GLY A 210 7.48 -11.91 2.98
CA GLY A 210 8.90 -12.27 3.09
C GLY A 210 9.19 -13.73 3.47
N ASP A 211 8.27 -14.67 3.25
CA ASP A 211 8.57 -16.10 3.49
C ASP A 211 9.68 -16.56 2.52
N PRO A 212 10.78 -17.17 2.99
CA PRO A 212 11.88 -17.64 2.13
C PRO A 212 11.45 -18.71 1.10
N THR A 213 10.28 -19.33 1.28
CA THR A 213 9.66 -20.20 0.27
C THR A 213 9.12 -19.43 -0.94
N ASN A 214 8.89 -18.12 -0.80
CA ASN A 214 8.47 -17.22 -1.85
C ASN A 214 9.70 -16.61 -2.54
N ALA A 215 10.04 -17.10 -3.74
CA ALA A 215 11.24 -16.69 -4.48
C ALA A 215 11.19 -15.26 -5.08
N SER A 216 10.23 -14.42 -4.70
CA SER A 216 10.06 -13.09 -5.29
C SER A 216 10.82 -12.02 -4.52
N THR A 217 11.87 -11.48 -5.13
CA THR A 217 12.65 -10.34 -4.61
C THR A 217 11.82 -9.08 -4.41
N ALA A 218 10.65 -8.98 -5.05
CA ALA A 218 9.72 -7.86 -4.88
C ALA A 218 9.24 -7.71 -3.42
N LEU A 219 9.21 -8.81 -2.66
CA LEU A 219 8.62 -8.86 -1.32
C LEU A 219 9.62 -8.49 -0.20
N GLU A 220 10.92 -8.48 -0.51
CA GLU A 220 12.00 -8.21 0.45
C GLU A 220 11.97 -6.76 0.99
N THR A 221 11.42 -5.82 0.23
CA THR A 221 11.47 -4.40 0.57
C THR A 221 10.44 -3.97 1.63
N PHE A 222 9.49 -4.83 2.00
CA PHE A 222 8.31 -4.49 2.82
C PHE A 222 8.53 -4.58 4.34
N GLY A 223 9.78 -4.61 4.81
CA GLY A 223 10.14 -4.62 6.25
C GLY A 223 9.90 -3.28 7.00
N CYS A 224 9.07 -2.38 6.48
CA CYS A 224 8.73 -1.09 7.09
C CYS A 224 7.21 -0.96 7.24
N PRO A 225 6.68 -0.52 8.41
CA PRO A 225 5.24 -0.37 8.64
C PRO A 225 4.51 0.49 7.60
N PHE A 226 5.11 1.61 7.17
CA PHE A 226 4.49 2.48 6.17
C PHE A 226 4.41 1.80 4.81
N ARG A 227 5.41 1.01 4.45
CA ARG A 227 5.47 0.34 3.14
C ARG A 227 4.54 -0.86 3.07
N ILE A 228 4.52 -1.70 4.10
CA ILE A 228 3.60 -2.85 4.19
C ILE A 228 2.15 -2.38 4.29
N ALA A 229 1.88 -1.20 4.89
CA ALA A 229 0.53 -0.62 4.93
C ALA A 229 -0.01 -0.32 3.52
N VAL A 230 0.81 0.27 2.66
CA VAL A 230 0.41 0.57 1.27
C VAL A 230 0.15 -0.72 0.48
N LEU A 231 0.97 -1.76 0.68
CA LEU A 231 0.72 -3.07 0.09
C LEU A 231 -0.57 -3.70 0.61
N ALA A 232 -0.80 -3.68 1.93
CA ALA A 232 -1.99 -4.27 2.53
C ALA A 232 -3.29 -3.60 2.07
N GLU A 233 -3.27 -2.27 1.92
CA GLU A 233 -4.39 -1.52 1.35
C GLU A 233 -4.68 -1.95 -0.09
N HIS A 234 -3.64 -2.04 -0.94
CA HIS A 234 -3.81 -2.51 -2.32
C HIS A 234 -4.36 -3.95 -2.35
N MET A 235 -3.79 -4.85 -1.55
CA MET A 235 -4.22 -6.23 -1.42
C MET A 235 -5.68 -6.36 -0.95
N LEU A 236 -6.10 -5.52 -0.01
CA LEU A 236 -7.47 -5.48 0.48
C LEU A 236 -8.45 -5.23 -0.67
N PHE A 237 -8.20 -4.22 -1.51
CA PHE A 237 -9.07 -3.95 -2.65
C PHE A 237 -9.01 -5.06 -3.71
N ALA A 238 -7.81 -5.55 -4.06
CA ALA A 238 -7.63 -6.57 -5.08
C ALA A 238 -8.35 -7.88 -4.72
N LEU A 239 -8.10 -8.40 -3.52
CA LEU A 239 -8.74 -9.63 -3.03
C LEU A 239 -10.26 -9.49 -2.93
N THR A 240 -10.73 -8.32 -2.55
CA THR A 240 -12.16 -8.06 -2.37
C THR A 240 -12.89 -8.00 -3.72
N VAL A 241 -12.27 -7.37 -4.73
CA VAL A 241 -12.79 -7.35 -6.10
C VAL A 241 -12.76 -8.75 -6.72
N GLU A 242 -11.68 -9.50 -6.57
CA GLU A 242 -11.54 -10.88 -7.10
C GLU A 242 -12.56 -11.84 -6.48
N ARG A 243 -12.90 -11.65 -5.20
CA ARG A 243 -14.00 -12.39 -4.55
C ARG A 243 -15.39 -12.04 -5.12
N GLY A 244 -15.48 -11.04 -5.99
CA GLY A 244 -16.71 -10.66 -6.68
C GLY A 244 -17.73 -9.96 -5.79
N LEU A 245 -17.32 -9.28 -4.72
CA LEU A 245 -18.27 -8.62 -3.80
C LEU A 245 -19.17 -7.58 -4.50
N GLY A 246 -18.73 -6.98 -5.60
CA GLY A 246 -19.61 -6.13 -6.42
C GLY A 246 -20.90 -6.82 -6.91
N LYS A 247 -20.92 -8.16 -6.97
CA LYS A 247 -22.08 -8.99 -7.34
C LYS A 247 -22.73 -9.72 -6.16
N TYR A 248 -22.09 -9.77 -4.99
CA TYR A 248 -22.51 -10.60 -3.84
C TYR A 248 -22.53 -9.80 -2.54
N THR A 249 -23.55 -9.96 -1.70
CA THR A 249 -23.71 -9.29 -0.39
C THR A 249 -22.76 -9.77 0.72
N ARG A 250 -21.63 -10.39 0.38
CA ARG A 250 -20.68 -10.90 1.38
C ARG A 250 -19.87 -9.73 1.96
N GLU A 251 -19.39 -9.90 3.19
CA GLU A 251 -18.54 -8.90 3.84
C GLU A 251 -17.11 -8.89 3.29
N VAL A 252 -16.48 -7.72 3.34
CA VAL A 252 -15.05 -7.56 3.07
C VAL A 252 -14.27 -8.28 4.15
N ARG A 253 -13.30 -9.09 3.71
CA ARG A 253 -12.41 -9.79 4.62
C ARG A 253 -11.18 -8.90 4.84
N PRO A 254 -10.80 -8.63 6.10
CA PRO A 254 -9.53 -7.99 6.40
C PRO A 254 -8.34 -8.78 5.85
N VAL A 255 -7.23 -8.07 5.64
CA VAL A 255 -5.95 -8.63 5.20
C VAL A 255 -4.94 -8.50 6.32
N LEU A 256 -4.34 -9.61 6.71
CA LEU A 256 -3.24 -9.69 7.66
C LEU A 256 -1.95 -9.99 6.88
N LEU A 257 -1.01 -9.05 6.86
CA LEU A 257 0.31 -9.25 6.27
C LEU A 257 1.37 -9.34 7.38
N SER A 258 2.25 -10.34 7.29
CA SER A 258 3.42 -10.45 8.17
C SER A 258 4.71 -10.39 7.36
N CYS A 259 5.59 -9.45 7.68
CA CYS A 259 6.92 -9.39 7.08
C CYS A 259 7.97 -9.59 8.17
N PRO A 260 9.00 -10.42 7.94
CA PRO A 260 10.14 -10.43 8.85
C PRO A 260 10.72 -9.02 8.89
N VAL A 261 10.95 -8.53 10.10
CA VAL A 261 11.87 -7.42 10.29
C VAL A 261 13.21 -8.01 9.94
N SER A 262 13.78 -7.61 8.81
CA SER A 262 15.20 -7.85 8.61
C SER A 262 15.93 -7.19 9.79
N ARG A 263 16.31 -8.00 10.79
CA ARG A 263 17.64 -7.82 11.36
C ARG A 263 18.53 -7.79 10.13
N LEU A 264 19.32 -6.74 9.97
CA LEU A 264 20.14 -6.54 8.78
C LEU A 264 21.20 -7.66 8.76
N ILE A 265 20.79 -8.85 8.34
CA ILE A 265 21.60 -10.05 8.21
C ILE A 265 22.24 -9.89 6.84
N GLY A 266 23.54 -9.58 6.84
CA GLY A 266 24.35 -9.65 5.63
C GLY A 266 24.32 -11.08 5.10
N LEU A 267 23.65 -11.28 3.96
CA LEU A 267 23.74 -12.54 3.22
C LEU A 267 24.82 -12.37 2.14
N ASN A 268 26.07 -12.70 2.51
CA ASN A 268 27.00 -13.26 1.56
C ASN A 268 26.71 -14.77 1.41
N SER A 269 26.66 -15.22 0.16
CA SER A 269 26.23 -16.52 -0.33
C SER A 269 27.15 -17.71 0.01
N GLN A 270 27.74 -17.76 1.22
CA GLN A 270 28.67 -18.83 1.60
C GLN A 270 28.44 -19.50 2.97
N GLN A 271 27.37 -19.20 3.71
CA GLN A 271 27.09 -19.88 5.00
C GLN A 271 25.72 -20.55 5.05
N LYS A 272 25.49 -21.52 4.16
CA LYS A 272 24.37 -22.48 4.21
C LYS A 272 24.54 -23.61 5.26
N GLN A 273 25.41 -23.45 6.27
CA GLN A 273 25.68 -24.50 7.26
C GLN A 273 25.47 -24.08 8.73
N LYS A 274 24.87 -22.90 8.97
CA LYS A 274 24.50 -22.45 10.33
C LYS A 274 23.00 -22.16 10.48
N GLU A 275 22.16 -22.75 9.63
CA GLU A 275 20.70 -22.50 9.58
C GLU A 275 19.91 -23.24 10.68
N GLU A 276 20.50 -24.13 11.47
CA GLU A 276 19.75 -24.90 12.50
C GLU A 276 19.76 -24.26 13.91
N MET A 277 20.47 -23.16 14.16
CA MET A 277 20.53 -22.53 15.49
C MET A 277 19.99 -21.09 15.59
N ILE A 278 19.52 -20.49 14.49
CA ILE A 278 19.06 -19.08 14.42
C ILE A 278 17.52 -18.99 14.31
N GLN A 279 16.77 -20.09 14.45
CA GLN A 279 15.30 -20.06 14.40
C GLN A 279 14.62 -19.35 15.60
N SER A 280 15.38 -18.93 16.62
CA SER A 280 14.86 -18.39 17.88
C SER A 280 14.67 -16.86 17.92
N GLU A 281 15.08 -16.10 16.89
CA GLU A 281 15.30 -14.65 17.04
C GLU A 281 14.75 -13.77 15.89
N GLU A 282 13.85 -14.26 15.06
CA GLU A 282 13.21 -13.43 14.03
C GLU A 282 11.99 -12.68 14.58
N ALA A 283 11.98 -11.35 14.47
CA ALA A 283 10.82 -10.52 14.79
C ALA A 283 10.06 -10.18 13.50
N PHE A 284 8.74 -10.06 13.58
CA PHE A 284 7.85 -9.83 12.44
C PHE A 284 7.05 -8.54 12.65
N ILE A 285 6.99 -7.71 11.62
CA ILE A 285 5.96 -6.66 11.52
C ILE A 285 4.69 -7.34 11.04
N VAL A 286 3.64 -7.27 11.85
CA VAL A 286 2.32 -7.77 11.50
C VAL A 286 1.39 -6.58 11.33
N LEU A 287 0.78 -6.46 10.15
CA LEU A 287 -0.14 -5.38 9.80
C LEU A 287 -1.52 -5.91 9.44
N PHE A 288 -2.55 -5.25 9.97
CA PHE A 288 -3.96 -5.59 9.79
C PHE A 288 -4.71 -4.50 8.99
N ALA A 289 -5.00 -4.76 7.72
CA ALA A 289 -5.77 -3.86 6.86
C ALA A 289 -7.26 -4.25 6.83
N HIS A 290 -8.14 -3.25 6.90
CA HIS A 290 -9.59 -3.40 6.83
C HIS A 290 -10.23 -2.22 6.09
N GLU A 291 -11.46 -2.38 5.60
CA GLU A 291 -12.16 -1.39 4.75
C GLU A 291 -12.63 -0.11 5.48
N GLY A 292 -12.26 0.07 6.74
CA GLY A 292 -12.83 1.13 7.57
C GLY A 292 -14.33 0.95 7.87
N PRO A 293 -14.96 1.94 8.52
CA PRO A 293 -16.40 1.91 8.77
C PRO A 293 -17.18 2.07 7.46
N THR A 294 -17.90 1.02 7.06
CA THR A 294 -18.78 1.05 5.88
C THR A 294 -20.09 1.81 6.13
N LYS A 295 -20.54 1.85 7.39
CA LYS A 295 -21.74 2.56 7.85
C LYS A 295 -21.38 3.87 8.54
N GLU A 296 -22.31 4.82 8.55
CA GLU A 296 -22.16 6.09 9.30
C GLU A 296 -22.12 5.79 10.80
N GLY A 297 -21.00 6.09 11.46
CA GLY A 297 -20.82 5.86 12.89
C GLY A 297 -19.37 5.96 13.34
N LEU A 298 -19.17 6.25 14.63
CA LEU A 298 -17.85 6.35 15.27
C LEU A 298 -17.43 5.05 15.99
N SER A 299 -18.27 4.01 15.98
CA SER A 299 -17.95 2.72 16.59
C SER A 299 -16.84 2.03 15.81
N PRO A 300 -15.84 1.42 16.49
CA PRO A 300 -14.83 0.62 15.81
C PRO A 300 -15.51 -0.51 15.04
N VAL A 301 -15.11 -0.70 13.78
CA VAL A 301 -15.61 -1.79 12.95
C VAL A 301 -15.31 -3.11 13.66
N LEU A 302 -16.22 -4.08 13.64
CA LEU A 302 -16.07 -5.37 14.32
C LEU A 302 -14.68 -6.03 14.09
N PRO A 303 -14.09 -6.01 12.88
CA PRO A 303 -12.74 -6.53 12.67
C PRO A 303 -11.64 -5.80 13.46
N VAL A 304 -11.77 -4.49 13.67
CA VAL A 304 -10.84 -3.68 14.47
C VAL A 304 -10.96 -4.00 15.95
N ALA A 305 -12.18 -4.21 16.46
CA ALA A 305 -12.38 -4.64 17.84
C ALA A 305 -11.72 -6.00 18.09
N ARG A 306 -11.91 -6.96 17.17
CA ARG A 306 -11.28 -8.29 17.23
C ARG A 306 -9.76 -8.23 17.15
N TRP A 307 -9.22 -7.42 16.23
CA TRP A 307 -7.78 -7.16 16.17
C TRP A 307 -7.27 -6.67 17.52
N ASN A 308 -7.91 -5.64 18.07
CA ASN A 308 -7.51 -5.07 19.36
C ASN A 308 -7.55 -6.10 20.48
N GLU A 309 -8.59 -6.93 20.56
CA GLU A 309 -8.68 -8.03 21.52
C GLU A 309 -7.51 -9.00 21.38
N CYS A 310 -7.20 -9.46 20.15
CA CYS A 310 -6.10 -10.39 19.89
C CYS A 310 -4.73 -9.82 20.28
N VAL A 311 -4.49 -8.52 20.08
CA VAL A 311 -3.22 -7.88 20.41
C VAL A 311 -3.20 -7.24 21.81
N THR A 312 -4.29 -7.30 22.59
CA THR A 312 -4.29 -6.93 24.03
C THR A 312 -4.38 -8.14 24.95
N ASN A 313 -4.99 -9.23 24.50
CA ASN A 313 -5.05 -10.46 25.28
C ASN A 313 -3.72 -11.21 25.12
N THR A 314 -2.79 -10.94 26.03
CA THR A 314 -1.40 -11.40 25.94
C THR A 314 -1.13 -12.66 26.76
N GLU A 315 -2.17 -13.29 27.33
CA GLU A 315 -2.02 -14.46 28.23
C GLU A 315 -1.35 -15.65 27.54
N ASP A 316 -1.58 -15.81 26.22
CA ASP A 316 -1.07 -16.92 25.42
C ASP A 316 0.29 -16.62 24.75
N PHE A 317 0.88 -15.44 24.96
CA PHE A 317 2.17 -15.07 24.38
C PHE A 317 3.31 -15.15 25.39
N LEU A 318 4.43 -15.75 24.97
CA LEU A 318 5.69 -15.67 25.72
C LEU A 318 6.22 -14.23 25.80
N VAL A 319 6.13 -13.50 24.69
CA VAL A 319 6.43 -12.06 24.60
C VAL A 319 5.23 -11.37 23.96
N PRO A 320 4.60 -10.41 24.66
CA PRO A 320 3.46 -9.66 24.13
C PRO A 320 3.76 -8.96 22.80
N PRO A 321 2.79 -8.90 21.86
CA PRO A 321 2.91 -8.06 20.66
C PRO A 321 3.18 -6.60 21.03
N LEU A 322 4.29 -6.05 20.51
CA LEU A 322 4.70 -4.68 20.79
C LEU A 322 3.93 -3.70 19.91
N ARG A 323 3.32 -2.69 20.54
CA ARG A 323 2.58 -1.60 19.89
C ARG A 323 3.44 -0.33 19.79
N ASP A 324 4.69 -0.49 19.38
CA ASP A 324 5.68 0.60 19.39
C ASP A 324 5.55 1.56 18.21
N PHE A 325 4.58 1.32 17.31
CA PHE A 325 4.33 2.17 16.16
C PHE A 325 3.19 3.16 16.40
N ILE A 326 3.27 4.30 15.70
CA ILE A 326 2.18 5.30 15.63
C ILE A 326 0.88 4.66 15.07
N ARG A 327 1.03 3.59 14.28
CA ARG A 327 -0.04 2.83 13.64
C ARG A 327 -0.62 1.77 14.58
N ARG A 328 -1.90 1.91 14.94
CA ARG A 328 -2.63 0.97 15.83
C ARG A 328 -2.97 -0.36 15.16
N ASP A 329 -2.93 -0.40 13.84
CA ASP A 329 -3.13 -1.56 12.99
C ASP A 329 -1.83 -2.34 12.74
N THR A 330 -0.75 -2.04 13.46
CA THR A 330 0.55 -2.68 13.30
C THR A 330 1.15 -3.06 14.65
N VAL A 331 1.71 -4.26 14.74
CA VAL A 331 2.47 -4.74 15.91
C VAL A 331 3.77 -5.40 15.48
N ILE A 332 4.75 -5.46 16.39
CA ILE A 332 5.91 -6.33 16.26
C ILE A 332 5.66 -7.59 17.09
N VAL A 333 5.92 -8.76 16.50
CA VAL A 333 5.76 -10.05 17.15
C VAL A 333 7.06 -10.82 17.06
N ASP A 334 7.53 -11.33 18.19
CA ASP A 334 8.75 -12.13 18.26
C ASP A 334 8.44 -13.59 17.92
N GLY A 335 9.11 -14.10 16.89
CA GLY A 335 9.02 -15.48 16.44
C GLY A 335 7.90 -15.73 15.43
N ARG A 336 8.14 -16.71 14.56
CA ARG A 336 7.17 -17.18 13.57
C ARG A 336 5.95 -17.83 14.22
N GLU A 337 6.14 -18.57 15.31
CA GLU A 337 5.08 -19.27 16.04
C GLU A 337 4.08 -18.28 16.65
N SER A 338 4.56 -17.28 17.38
CA SER A 338 3.75 -16.19 17.93
C SER A 338 2.99 -15.43 16.83
N THR A 339 3.63 -15.21 15.68
CA THR A 339 3.00 -14.55 14.51
C THR A 339 1.88 -15.40 13.92
N ALA A 340 2.10 -16.71 13.78
CA ALA A 340 1.08 -17.65 13.31
C ALA A 340 -0.08 -17.76 14.32
N HIS A 341 0.22 -17.81 15.61
CA HIS A 341 -0.76 -17.83 16.69
C HIS A 341 -1.65 -16.58 16.68
N LEU A 342 -1.08 -15.39 16.48
CA LEU A 342 -1.85 -14.15 16.33
C LEU A 342 -2.82 -14.24 15.14
N GLY A 343 -2.37 -14.77 13.99
CA GLY A 343 -3.21 -15.00 12.83
C GLY A 343 -4.35 -16.00 13.09
N GLU A 344 -4.05 -17.09 13.80
CA GLU A 344 -5.03 -18.11 14.20
C GLU A 344 -6.10 -17.53 15.15
N MET A 345 -5.68 -16.82 16.20
CA MET A 345 -6.61 -16.16 17.12
C MET A 345 -7.54 -15.21 16.39
N LEU A 346 -6.99 -14.37 15.50
CA LEU A 346 -7.79 -13.44 14.71
C LEU A 346 -8.77 -14.18 13.79
N HIS A 347 -8.34 -15.30 13.19
CA HIS A 347 -9.23 -16.16 12.42
C HIS A 347 -10.37 -16.72 13.30
N LEU A 348 -10.08 -17.30 14.44
CA LEU A 348 -11.10 -17.87 15.35
C LEU A 348 -12.09 -16.79 15.83
N ARG A 349 -11.58 -15.62 16.24
CA ARG A 349 -12.42 -14.47 16.63
C ARG A 349 -13.24 -13.93 15.47
N SER A 350 -12.76 -14.06 14.24
CA SER A 350 -13.52 -13.65 13.06
C SER A 350 -14.77 -14.53 12.83
N LEU A 351 -14.74 -15.79 13.27
CA LEU A 351 -15.83 -16.77 13.10
C LEU A 351 -16.92 -16.66 14.18
N THR A 352 -16.60 -16.16 15.38
CA THR A 352 -17.52 -16.18 16.54
C THR A 352 -18.73 -15.25 16.44
N ALA A 353 -18.90 -14.48 15.36
CA ALA A 353 -20.12 -13.71 15.08
C ALA A 353 -21.04 -14.36 14.02
N ALA A 354 -20.79 -15.63 13.68
CA ALA A 354 -21.74 -16.44 12.89
C ALA A 354 -22.80 -17.16 13.75
N LEU A 355 -22.85 -16.84 15.06
CA LEU A 355 -23.88 -17.20 16.03
C LEU A 355 -24.43 -15.91 16.63
#